data_AF-A0A5B9Q7U4-F1
#
_entry.id   AF-A0A5B9Q7U4-F1
#
_cell.length_a   1.000
_cell.length_b   1.000
_cell.length_c   1.000
_cell.angle_alpha   90.00
_cell.angle_beta   90.00
_cell.angle_gamma   90.00
#
_symmetry.space_group_name_H-M   'P 1'
#
loop_
_entity.id
_entity.type
_entity.pdbx_description
1 polymer ?
#
loop_
_entity_poly.entity_id
_entity_poly.type
_entity_poly.pdbx_seq_one_letter_code
_entity_poly.pdbx_strand_id
1 'polypeptide(L)'
;MKHLLQNSNASITIQLSLAFFCLNDSRAWAAPVQVVNAGFEDISEETPFNEFTFGALNGWDLYDPDTITDSGDGPTYFIGTLTPFEPDPIGNPGVFANFPAGAAEGQRVGIAFNFEGSDGQGEYGFFQELDATLQAHTTYTLEVEIGNIDSATAMNGEFFPLEGFPGYRVELQAGGMMLEEDDNLLAGTIPDG
;
A
#
# COMPACT_ATOMS: atom_id res chain seq x y z
N MET A 1 -30.62 -1.42 -13.10
CA MET A 1 -30.45 -2.69 -12.37
C MET A 1 -29.11 -2.53 -11.64
N LYS A 2 -29.12 -2.16 -10.35
CA LYS A 2 -27.91 -1.87 -9.58
C LYS A 2 -27.29 -3.21 -9.17
N HIS A 3 -26.23 -3.65 -9.85
CA HIS A 3 -25.35 -4.66 -9.30
C HIS A 3 -24.51 -3.99 -8.22
N LEU A 4 -24.74 -4.35 -6.96
CA LEU A 4 -23.72 -4.21 -5.93
C LEU A 4 -22.57 -5.12 -6.34
N LEU A 5 -21.46 -4.52 -6.78
CA LEU A 5 -20.18 -5.20 -6.80
C LEU A 5 -19.75 -5.36 -5.34
N GLN A 6 -19.52 -6.61 -4.92
CA GLN A 6 -18.85 -6.89 -3.66
C GLN A 6 -17.42 -6.37 -3.81
N ASN A 7 -17.02 -5.42 -2.96
CA ASN A 7 -15.62 -5.05 -2.79
C ASN A 7 -14.82 -6.32 -2.51
N SER A 8 -13.91 -6.67 -3.41
CA SER A 8 -12.92 -7.71 -3.19
C SER A 8 -11.57 -7.03 -3.02
N ASN A 9 -11.42 -6.29 -1.92
CA ASN A 9 -10.09 -5.90 -1.46
C ASN A 9 -9.52 -7.09 -0.68
N ALA A 10 -8.25 -7.39 -0.89
CA ALA A 10 -7.55 -8.46 -0.23
C ALA A 10 -6.90 -7.93 1.05
N SER A 11 -7.54 -8.18 2.19
CA SER A 11 -6.95 -7.95 3.51
C SER A 11 -6.02 -9.11 3.87
N ILE A 12 -4.76 -8.80 4.17
CA ILE A 12 -3.75 -9.79 4.58
C ILE A 12 -3.55 -9.68 6.08
N THR A 13 -3.50 -10.82 6.77
CA THR A 13 -3.27 -10.88 8.22
C THR A 13 -2.01 -11.70 8.51
N ILE A 14 -0.96 -11.06 9.00
CA ILE A 14 0.28 -11.73 9.44
C ILE A 14 0.23 -11.95 10.95
N GLN A 15 0.35 -13.20 11.45
CA GLN A 15 0.20 -13.52 12.89
C GLN A 15 1.38 -14.33 13.46
N LEU A 16 2.11 -13.76 14.42
CA LEU A 16 3.16 -14.47 15.17
C LEU A 16 2.63 -15.07 16.48
N SER A 17 2.82 -16.39 16.70
CA SER A 17 2.34 -17.10 17.90
C SER A 17 3.42 -17.99 18.51
N LEU A 18 3.76 -17.76 19.80
CA LEU A 18 4.64 -18.65 20.59
C LEU A 18 3.80 -19.30 21.71
N ALA A 19 3.53 -20.61 21.60
CA ALA A 19 2.61 -21.29 22.52
C ALA A 19 3.32 -22.00 23.69
N PHE A 20 2.98 -21.62 24.93
CA PHE A 20 3.15 -22.46 26.13
C PHE A 20 1.91 -22.33 27.02
N PHE A 21 1.26 -23.45 27.35
CA PHE A 21 -0.04 -23.47 28.04
C PHE A 21 0.10 -23.15 29.54
N CYS A 22 -0.33 -21.96 29.94
CA CYS A 22 -0.80 -21.67 31.30
C CYS A 22 -2.14 -20.95 31.20
N LEU A 23 -3.21 -21.60 31.69
CA LEU A 23 -4.58 -21.09 31.71
C LEU A 23 -4.67 -19.86 32.62
N ASN A 24 -4.69 -18.66 32.01
CA ASN A 24 -5.25 -17.46 32.61
C ASN A 24 -6.23 -16.84 31.60
N ASP A 25 -7.49 -16.79 31.98
CA ASP A 25 -8.60 -16.27 31.19
C ASP A 25 -8.60 -14.72 31.26
N SER A 26 -7.60 -14.12 30.63
CA SER A 26 -7.58 -12.69 30.34
C SER A 26 -8.18 -12.48 28.95
N ARG A 27 -9.30 -11.76 28.87
CA ARG A 27 -9.76 -11.20 27.60
C ARG A 27 -8.64 -10.32 27.03
N ALA A 28 -7.91 -10.84 26.06
CA ALA A 28 -6.91 -10.07 25.33
C ALA A 28 -7.65 -9.02 24.50
N TRP A 29 -7.37 -7.74 24.76
CA TRP A 29 -7.68 -6.67 23.82
C TRP A 29 -6.40 -6.37 23.06
N ALA A 30 -6.46 -6.42 21.73
CA ALA A 30 -5.37 -5.94 20.90
C ALA A 30 -5.22 -4.43 21.15
N ALA A 31 -4.04 -4.00 21.57
CA ALA A 31 -3.69 -2.59 21.62
C ALA A 31 -3.08 -2.22 20.27
N PRO A 32 -3.62 -1.21 19.55
CA PRO A 32 -3.06 -0.81 18.26
C PRO A 32 -1.66 -0.25 18.45
N VAL A 33 -0.71 -0.76 17.67
CA VAL A 33 0.60 -0.12 17.50
C VAL A 33 0.39 1.10 16.61
N GLN A 34 0.89 2.26 17.04
CA GLN A 34 0.74 3.49 16.25
C GLN A 34 1.66 3.42 15.02
N VAL A 35 1.04 3.56 13.85
CA VAL A 35 1.71 3.73 12.55
C VAL A 35 1.45 5.16 12.10
N VAL A 36 2.51 5.90 11.79
CA VAL A 36 2.40 7.28 11.33
C VAL A 36 1.86 7.28 9.91
N ASN A 37 0.85 8.12 9.64
CA ASN A 37 0.25 8.25 8.31
C ASN A 37 -0.16 6.90 7.68
N ALA A 38 -0.80 6.03 8.46
CA ALA A 38 -1.12 4.64 8.07
C ALA A 38 -2.03 4.52 6.82
N GLY A 39 -2.82 5.55 6.53
CA GLY A 39 -3.70 5.64 5.36
C GLY A 39 -3.15 6.49 4.21
N PHE A 40 -1.91 7.01 4.31
CA PHE A 40 -1.29 7.89 3.31
C PHE A 40 -2.05 9.21 3.05
N GLU A 41 -2.81 9.69 4.03
CA GLU A 41 -3.65 10.89 3.90
C GLU A 41 -2.88 12.21 4.06
N ASP A 42 -1.76 12.21 4.80
CA ASP A 42 -0.91 13.40 4.98
C ASP A 42 0.11 13.53 3.85
N ILE A 43 -0.15 14.44 2.92
CA ILE A 43 0.73 14.75 1.78
C ILE A 43 1.45 16.11 1.92
N SER A 44 1.53 16.67 3.14
CA SER A 44 2.04 18.03 3.36
C SER A 44 3.50 18.27 2.91
N GLU A 45 4.31 17.22 2.78
CA GLU A 45 5.70 17.27 2.29
C GLU A 45 5.85 16.73 0.85
N GLU A 46 4.73 16.41 0.20
CA GLU A 46 4.69 15.86 -1.15
C GLU A 46 4.23 16.91 -2.16
N THR A 47 4.67 16.76 -3.41
CA THR A 47 4.30 17.62 -4.53
C THR A 47 3.27 16.93 -5.42
N PRO A 48 2.08 17.52 -5.62
CA PRO A 48 1.09 16.99 -6.54
C PRO A 48 1.54 17.02 -8.01
N PHE A 49 1.28 15.94 -8.72
CA PHE A 49 1.43 15.80 -10.16
C PHE A 49 0.26 14.96 -10.71
N ASN A 50 -0.71 15.63 -11.34
CA ASN A 50 -2.01 15.05 -11.68
C ASN A 50 -2.69 14.43 -10.43
N GLU A 51 -3.21 13.21 -10.52
CA GLU A 51 -3.82 12.46 -9.41
C GLU A 51 -2.80 11.86 -8.42
N PHE A 52 -1.50 11.98 -8.70
CA PHE A 52 -0.41 11.48 -7.88
C PHE A 52 0.22 12.58 -7.03
N THR A 53 0.91 12.17 -5.97
CA THR A 53 1.83 13.03 -5.22
C THR A 53 3.15 12.28 -5.04
N PHE A 54 4.27 13.00 -5.13
CA PHE A 54 5.61 12.45 -5.00
C PHE A 54 6.46 13.30 -4.05
N GLY A 55 7.51 12.71 -3.48
CA GLY A 55 8.45 13.42 -2.60
C GLY A 55 8.69 12.69 -1.29
N ALA A 56 8.92 13.46 -0.22
CA ALA A 56 9.14 12.90 1.11
C ALA A 56 7.83 12.29 1.63
N LEU A 57 7.84 10.98 1.85
CA LEU A 57 6.67 10.22 2.28
C LEU A 57 6.44 10.49 3.77
N ASN A 58 5.40 11.25 4.11
CA ASN A 58 5.21 11.66 5.50
C ASN A 58 5.05 10.45 6.44
N GLY A 59 6.05 10.25 7.31
CA GLY A 59 6.09 9.12 8.24
C GLY A 59 6.61 7.82 7.64
N TRP A 60 6.89 7.74 6.34
CA TRP A 60 7.42 6.57 5.68
C TRP A 60 8.78 6.90 5.04
N ASP A 61 9.63 5.88 4.93
CA ASP A 61 10.87 5.94 4.17
C ASP A 61 10.75 5.11 2.91
N LEU A 62 11.63 5.40 1.95
CA LEU A 62 11.84 4.58 0.78
C LEU A 62 12.56 3.28 1.17
N TYR A 63 11.92 2.15 0.88
CA TYR A 63 12.59 0.87 0.80
C TYR A 63 13.13 0.69 -0.63
N ASP A 64 14.45 0.66 -0.79
CA ASP A 64 15.12 0.42 -2.08
C ASP A 64 16.49 -0.25 -1.86
N PRO A 65 16.51 -1.54 -1.47
CA PRO A 65 17.75 -2.25 -1.14
C PRO A 65 18.73 -2.37 -2.32
N ASP A 66 18.22 -2.40 -3.54
CA ASP A 66 19.01 -2.53 -4.77
C ASP A 66 19.34 -1.17 -5.42
N THR A 67 18.91 -0.06 -4.80
CA THR A 67 19.16 1.31 -5.26
C THR A 67 18.67 1.59 -6.69
N ILE A 68 17.57 0.97 -7.09
CA ILE A 68 17.06 1.04 -8.48
C ILE A 68 16.22 2.29 -8.75
N THR A 69 15.69 2.92 -7.70
CA THR A 69 14.65 3.95 -7.85
C THR A 69 15.19 5.38 -7.99
N ASP A 70 16.51 5.58 -7.93
CA ASP A 70 17.15 6.91 -7.90
C ASP A 70 16.51 7.86 -6.86
N SER A 71 16.22 7.34 -5.67
CA SER A 71 15.53 8.03 -4.56
C SER A 71 14.00 8.14 -4.68
N GLY A 72 13.35 7.39 -5.56
CA GLY A 72 11.89 7.26 -5.63
C GLY A 72 11.14 8.37 -6.38
N ASP A 73 11.89 9.32 -6.96
CA ASP A 73 11.40 10.45 -7.77
C ASP A 73 12.18 10.51 -9.11
N GLY A 74 12.40 9.35 -9.72
CA GLY A 74 13.13 9.20 -10.98
C GLY A 74 12.19 9.22 -12.19
N PRO A 75 12.72 9.33 -13.43
CA PRO A 75 11.87 9.28 -14.64
C PRO A 75 11.19 7.92 -14.88
N THR A 76 11.64 6.87 -14.18
CA THR A 76 11.21 5.48 -14.38
C THR A 76 10.47 4.93 -13.16
N TYR A 77 10.91 5.29 -11.95
CA TYR A 77 10.42 4.73 -10.68
C TYR A 77 9.79 5.83 -9.83
N PHE A 78 8.60 5.56 -9.33
CA PHE A 78 7.80 6.51 -8.59
C PHE A 78 7.28 5.85 -7.31
N ILE A 79 7.57 6.47 -6.18
CA ILE A 79 6.97 6.15 -4.88
C ILE A 79 6.23 7.39 -4.39
N GLY A 80 5.00 7.22 -3.92
CA GLY A 80 4.18 8.35 -3.49
C GLY A 80 2.77 7.96 -3.10
N THR A 81 1.81 8.87 -3.28
CA THR A 81 0.39 8.58 -3.11
C THR A 81 -0.40 8.79 -4.40
N LEU A 82 -1.55 8.13 -4.48
CA LEU A 82 -2.54 8.28 -5.54
C LEU A 82 -3.88 8.66 -4.91
N THR A 83 -4.58 9.61 -5.53
CA THR A 83 -6.01 9.84 -5.29
C THR A 83 -6.79 8.99 -6.31
N PRO A 84 -7.33 7.82 -5.92
CA PRO A 84 -7.80 6.82 -6.86
C PRO A 84 -9.13 7.15 -7.52
N PHE A 85 -9.85 8.13 -6.95
CA PHE A 85 -11.15 8.60 -7.43
C PHE A 85 -11.36 10.08 -7.09
N GLU A 86 -11.53 10.91 -8.11
CA GLU A 86 -12.11 12.26 -7.94
C GLU A 86 -13.43 12.35 -8.72
N PRO A 87 -14.57 12.61 -8.05
CA PRO A 87 -15.81 12.87 -8.76
C PRO A 87 -15.67 14.19 -9.52
N ASP A 88 -15.77 14.13 -10.85
CA ASP A 88 -15.58 15.28 -11.73
C ASP A 88 -16.44 16.50 -11.30
N PRO A 89 -15.81 17.66 -11.05
CA PRO A 89 -16.52 18.88 -10.67
C PRO A 89 -17.35 19.53 -11.81
N ILE A 90 -17.26 19.10 -13.08
CA ILE A 90 -17.83 19.85 -14.23
C ILE A 90 -18.77 19.02 -15.16
N GLY A 91 -18.96 17.71 -14.96
CA GLY A 91 -19.94 16.89 -15.68
C GLY A 91 -19.48 16.32 -17.04
N ASN A 92 -18.17 16.23 -17.28
CA ASN A 92 -17.54 15.43 -18.32
C ASN A 92 -17.19 14.01 -17.82
N PRO A 93 -17.24 12.97 -18.67
CA PRO A 93 -17.09 11.56 -18.26
C PRO A 93 -15.63 11.11 -18.05
N GLY A 94 -14.77 11.96 -17.47
CA GLY A 94 -13.40 11.61 -17.10
C GLY A 94 -13.35 11.20 -15.64
N VAL A 95 -13.74 9.97 -15.35
CA VAL A 95 -13.65 9.39 -14.00
C VAL A 95 -12.24 8.81 -13.87
N PHE A 96 -11.33 9.48 -13.15
CA PHE A 96 -10.10 8.81 -12.69
C PHE A 96 -10.58 7.69 -11.78
N ALA A 97 -10.53 6.46 -12.26
CA ALA A 97 -11.01 5.29 -11.53
C ALA A 97 -9.99 4.17 -11.72
N ASN A 98 -8.77 4.44 -11.28
CA ASN A 98 -7.78 3.41 -11.06
C ASN A 98 -8.28 2.37 -10.05
N PHE A 99 -9.09 2.82 -9.09
CA PHE A 99 -9.88 1.96 -8.21
C PHE A 99 -11.33 2.44 -8.20
N PRO A 100 -12.26 1.81 -8.95
CA PRO A 100 -13.66 2.22 -9.00
C PRO A 100 -14.37 2.21 -7.64
N ALA A 101 -13.88 1.42 -6.68
CA ALA A 101 -14.38 1.40 -5.31
C ALA A 101 -13.83 2.54 -4.43
N GLY A 102 -12.84 3.30 -4.92
CA GLY A 102 -12.08 4.28 -4.16
C GLY A 102 -10.98 3.63 -3.29
N ALA A 103 -10.36 4.44 -2.43
CA ALA A 103 -9.40 3.95 -1.45
C ALA A 103 -10.08 3.06 -0.39
N ALA A 104 -9.34 2.08 0.14
CA ALA A 104 -9.87 1.21 1.19
C ALA A 104 -10.16 1.96 2.51
N GLU A 105 -9.40 3.04 2.75
CA GLU A 105 -9.57 3.99 3.85
C GLU A 105 -9.33 5.40 3.31
N GLY A 106 -9.97 6.41 3.91
CA GLY A 106 -9.71 7.81 3.53
C GLY A 106 -10.02 8.15 2.07
N GLN A 107 -9.11 8.90 1.45
CA GLN A 107 -9.19 9.39 0.07
C GLN A 107 -7.97 8.99 -0.77
N ARG A 108 -6.94 8.40 -0.18
CA ARG A 108 -5.64 8.14 -0.82
C ARG A 108 -5.18 6.70 -0.61
N VAL A 109 -4.24 6.31 -1.46
CA VAL A 109 -3.49 5.07 -1.32
C VAL A 109 -2.01 5.36 -1.53
N GLY A 110 -1.14 4.61 -0.87
CA GLY A 110 0.28 4.55 -1.23
C GLY A 110 0.44 3.85 -2.58
N ILE A 111 1.36 4.33 -3.41
CA ILE A 111 1.67 3.72 -4.70
C ILE A 111 3.17 3.55 -4.89
N ALA A 112 3.55 2.35 -5.35
CA ALA A 112 4.86 2.04 -5.89
C ALA A 112 4.69 1.70 -7.38
N PHE A 113 5.16 2.59 -8.25
CA PHE A 113 4.90 2.52 -9.68
C PHE A 113 6.19 2.57 -10.50
N ASN A 114 6.18 1.89 -11.66
CA ASN A 114 7.30 1.88 -12.60
C ASN A 114 6.78 1.80 -14.05
N PHE A 115 7.18 2.77 -14.87
CA PHE A 115 6.77 2.86 -16.28
C PHE A 115 7.38 1.79 -17.19
N GLU A 116 8.59 1.35 -16.88
CA GLU A 116 9.37 0.43 -17.71
C GLU A 116 9.19 -1.04 -17.24
N GLY A 117 8.53 -1.24 -16.10
CA GLY A 117 8.57 -2.50 -15.37
C GLY A 117 9.92 -2.69 -14.69
N SER A 118 9.97 -3.49 -13.62
CA SER A 118 11.25 -3.72 -12.94
C SER A 118 12.16 -4.62 -13.76
N ASP A 119 11.64 -5.39 -14.71
CA ASP A 119 12.36 -6.46 -15.43
C ASP A 119 13.17 -7.38 -14.49
N GLY A 120 12.77 -7.47 -13.21
CA GLY A 120 13.51 -8.18 -12.17
C GLY A 120 14.80 -7.48 -11.70
N GLN A 121 14.92 -6.15 -11.86
CA GLN A 121 16.07 -5.36 -11.40
C GLN A 121 16.13 -5.17 -9.89
N GLY A 122 15.04 -5.44 -9.19
CA GLY A 122 14.96 -5.34 -7.74
C GLY A 122 13.56 -4.96 -7.30
N GLU A 123 13.41 -4.86 -6.00
CA GLU A 123 12.19 -4.50 -5.30
C GLU A 123 12.35 -3.16 -4.61
N TYR A 124 11.22 -2.47 -4.43
CA TYR A 124 11.17 -1.18 -3.77
C TYR A 124 9.76 -0.94 -3.24
N GLY A 125 9.65 -0.04 -2.27
CA GLY A 125 8.37 0.21 -1.61
C GLY A 125 8.49 1.15 -0.42
N PHE A 126 7.63 0.93 0.56
CA PHE A 126 7.51 1.74 1.76
C PHE A 126 8.12 1.02 2.97
N PHE A 127 8.78 1.78 3.84
CA PHE A 127 9.31 1.30 5.12
C PHE A 127 8.93 2.27 6.23
N GLN A 128 8.66 1.78 7.44
CA GLN A 128 8.49 2.63 8.62
C GLN A 128 9.05 1.91 9.85
N GLU A 129 10.08 2.49 10.48
CA GLU A 129 10.52 2.05 11.80
C GLU A 129 9.57 2.64 12.86
N LEU A 130 9.03 1.77 13.72
CA LEU A 130 8.07 2.14 14.76
C LEU A 130 8.78 2.36 16.11
N ASP A 131 8.26 3.28 16.92
CA ASP A 131 8.72 3.46 18.32
C ASP A 131 8.43 2.24 19.20
N ALA A 132 7.48 1.40 18.78
CA ALA A 132 7.12 0.18 19.49
C ALA A 132 8.24 -0.86 19.41
N THR A 133 8.53 -1.51 20.54
CA THR A 133 9.52 -2.59 20.61
C THR A 133 8.82 -3.94 20.76
N LEU A 134 9.43 -4.99 20.21
CA LEU A 134 8.94 -6.36 20.31
C LEU A 134 8.83 -6.81 21.77
N GLN A 135 7.65 -7.22 22.19
CA GLN A 135 7.35 -7.69 23.54
C GLN A 135 7.22 -9.21 23.57
N ALA A 136 7.78 -9.82 24.62
CA ALA A 136 7.59 -11.25 24.85
C ALA A 136 6.10 -11.57 25.10
N HIS A 137 5.68 -12.77 24.68
CA HIS A 137 4.31 -13.27 24.87
C HIS A 137 3.22 -12.35 24.27
N THR A 138 3.55 -11.64 23.19
CA THR A 138 2.63 -10.75 22.49
C THR A 138 2.47 -11.26 21.07
N THR A 139 1.22 -11.40 20.64
CA THR A 139 0.89 -11.66 19.24
C THR A 139 0.71 -10.31 18.56
N TYR A 140 1.44 -10.14 17.46
CA TYR A 140 1.32 -9.00 16.57
C TYR A 140 0.50 -9.41 15.35
N THR A 141 -0.30 -8.47 14.86
CA THR A 141 -1.12 -8.63 13.68
C THR A 141 -0.91 -7.40 12.81
N LEU A 142 -0.34 -7.60 11.62
CA LEU A 142 -0.21 -6.58 10.60
C LEU A 142 -1.28 -6.82 9.55
N GLU A 143 -2.06 -5.78 9.27
CA GLU A 143 -3.09 -5.76 8.24
C GLU A 143 -2.87 -4.58 7.31
N VAL A 144 -2.90 -4.85 6.01
CA VAL A 144 -2.78 -3.87 4.94
C VAL A 144 -3.69 -4.30 3.78
N GLU A 145 -4.27 -3.33 3.10
CA GLU A 145 -5.07 -3.54 1.90
C GLU A 145 -4.16 -3.35 0.68
N ILE A 146 -4.05 -4.39 -0.15
CA ILE A 146 -3.25 -4.37 -1.37
C ILE A 146 -4.17 -4.22 -2.57
N GLY A 147 -3.94 -3.17 -3.36
CA GLY A 147 -4.67 -2.91 -4.60
C GLY A 147 -3.84 -3.26 -5.82
N ASN A 148 -4.51 -3.78 -6.85
CA ASN A 148 -3.96 -3.87 -8.20
C ASN A 148 -4.62 -2.79 -9.06
N ILE A 149 -3.81 -1.87 -9.58
CA ILE A 149 -4.29 -0.63 -10.19
C ILE A 149 -4.88 -0.90 -11.59
N ASP A 150 -6.10 -0.42 -11.86
CA ASP A 150 -6.70 -0.51 -13.20
C ASP A 150 -6.14 0.56 -14.15
N SER A 151 -6.12 0.22 -15.45
CA SER A 151 -5.81 1.15 -16.53
C SER A 151 -6.80 2.32 -16.53
N ALA A 152 -6.30 3.56 -16.58
CA ALA A 152 -7.17 4.74 -16.56
C ALA A 152 -6.62 5.90 -17.40
N THR A 153 -7.50 6.86 -17.70
CA THR A 153 -7.10 8.16 -18.27
C THR A 153 -6.84 9.14 -17.14
N ALA A 154 -5.63 9.67 -17.02
CA ALA A 154 -5.19 10.61 -15.99
C ALA A 154 -5.71 12.04 -16.20
N MET A 155 -5.50 12.92 -15.21
CA MET A 155 -6.01 14.31 -15.23
C MET A 155 -5.58 15.14 -16.44
N ASN A 156 -4.41 14.82 -17.00
CA ASN A 156 -3.88 15.46 -18.20
C ASN A 156 -4.52 14.95 -19.52
N GLY A 157 -5.42 13.96 -19.45
CA GLY A 157 -6.09 13.34 -20.60
C GLY A 157 -5.29 12.21 -21.26
N GLU A 158 -4.14 11.82 -20.70
CA GLU A 158 -3.34 10.70 -21.17
C GLU A 158 -3.89 9.36 -20.64
N PHE A 159 -3.91 8.34 -21.49
CA PHE A 159 -4.32 6.99 -21.08
C PHE A 159 -3.09 6.18 -20.67
N PHE A 160 -3.12 5.63 -19.47
CA PHE A 160 -2.10 4.76 -18.93
C PHE A 160 -2.57 3.30 -18.99
N PRO A 161 -1.95 2.45 -19.84
CA PRO A 161 -2.20 1.01 -19.83
C PRO A 161 -1.44 0.38 -18.66
N LEU A 162 -2.16 0.06 -17.59
CA LEU A 162 -1.60 -0.44 -16.33
C LEU A 162 -1.88 -1.93 -16.10
N GLU A 163 -2.26 -2.64 -17.17
CA GLU A 163 -2.59 -4.07 -17.13
C GLU A 163 -1.46 -4.92 -16.51
N GLY A 164 -1.83 -5.80 -15.60
CA GLY A 164 -0.93 -6.72 -14.93
C GLY A 164 -0.58 -6.29 -13.51
N PHE A 165 0.05 -7.20 -12.76
CA PHE A 165 0.38 -6.99 -11.37
C PHE A 165 1.83 -7.39 -11.11
N PRO A 166 2.69 -6.46 -10.64
CA PRO A 166 4.11 -6.75 -10.37
C PRO A 166 4.30 -7.67 -9.17
N GLY A 167 3.26 -7.83 -8.36
CA GLY A 167 3.31 -8.51 -7.06
C GLY A 167 3.45 -7.52 -5.90
N TYR A 168 3.41 -8.06 -4.69
CA TYR A 168 3.61 -7.35 -3.43
C TYR A 168 4.41 -8.22 -2.46
N ARG A 169 5.05 -7.58 -1.48
CA ARG A 169 5.49 -8.23 -0.24
C ARG A 169 5.18 -7.34 0.95
N VAL A 170 4.65 -7.94 2.01
CA VAL A 170 4.36 -7.26 3.27
C VAL A 170 5.19 -7.91 4.36
N GLU A 171 5.93 -7.10 5.11
CA GLU A 171 6.90 -7.58 6.08
C GLU A 171 6.63 -7.01 7.48
N LEU A 172 6.73 -7.87 8.49
CA LEU A 172 6.83 -7.45 9.89
C LEU A 172 8.26 -7.70 10.38
N GLN A 173 8.94 -6.64 10.81
CA GLN A 173 10.33 -6.70 11.24
C GLN A 173 10.54 -6.23 12.69
N ALA A 174 11.64 -6.68 13.30
CA ALA A 174 12.14 -6.10 14.55
C ALA A 174 13.67 -5.99 14.52
N GLY A 175 14.18 -4.76 14.59
CA GLY A 175 15.63 -4.47 14.61
C GLY A 175 16.37 -5.01 13.38
N GLY A 176 15.76 -4.90 12.19
CA GLY A 176 16.30 -5.40 10.92
C GLY A 176 16.22 -6.92 10.73
N MET A 177 15.56 -7.64 11.63
CA MET A 177 15.25 -9.06 11.44
C MET A 177 13.81 -9.21 10.97
N MET A 178 13.63 -9.98 9.89
CA MET A 178 12.32 -10.46 9.46
C MET A 178 11.70 -11.34 10.55
N LEU A 179 10.49 -11.00 10.99
CA LEU A 179 9.72 -11.85 11.90
C LEU A 179 8.77 -12.75 11.12
N GLU A 180 8.05 -12.18 10.14
CA GLU A 180 7.07 -12.87 9.31
C GLU A 180 6.80 -12.02 8.04
N GLU A 181 6.44 -12.67 6.95
CA GLU A 181 6.14 -12.03 5.66
C GLU A 181 4.93 -12.67 4.97
N ASP A 182 4.22 -11.88 4.16
CA ASP A 182 3.41 -12.36 3.05
C ASP A 182 4.08 -11.94 1.74
N ASP A 183 4.63 -12.91 1.02
CA ASP A 183 5.17 -12.74 -0.33
C ASP A 183 4.18 -13.31 -1.35
N ASN A 184 3.38 -12.41 -1.93
CA ASN A 184 2.48 -12.68 -3.05
C ASN A 184 1.43 -13.79 -2.84
N LEU A 185 1.06 -14.15 -1.62
CA LEU A 185 0.13 -15.27 -1.38
C LEU A 185 -1.25 -15.03 -2.03
N LEU A 186 -1.67 -13.77 -2.13
CA LEU A 186 -2.96 -13.38 -2.71
C LEU A 186 -2.83 -12.77 -4.11
N ALA A 187 -1.64 -12.62 -4.67
CA ALA A 187 -1.41 -11.89 -5.92
C ALA A 187 -2.29 -12.37 -7.09
N GLY A 188 -2.49 -13.68 -7.24
CA GLY A 188 -3.36 -14.25 -8.28
C GLY A 188 -4.87 -14.11 -8.04
N THR A 189 -5.26 -13.47 -6.93
CA THR A 189 -6.66 -13.29 -6.52
C THR A 189 -7.10 -11.82 -6.45
N ILE A 190 -6.16 -10.88 -6.52
CA ILE A 190 -6.43 -9.44 -6.49
C ILE A 190 -6.84 -9.03 -7.92
N PRO A 191 -8.10 -8.64 -8.15
CA PRO A 191 -8.52 -8.14 -9.46
C PRO A 191 -7.94 -6.75 -9.72
N ASP A 192 -7.87 -6.35 -10.98
CA ASP A 192 -7.63 -4.95 -11.36
C ASP A 192 -8.82 -4.09 -10.85
N GLY A 193 -8.51 -2.97 -10.16
CA GLY A 193 -9.46 -1.93 -9.76
C GLY A 193 -10.26 -2.18 -8.47
#